data_AF-A0A7X6EWL6-F1
#
_entry.id   AF-A0A7X6EWL6-F1
#
_cell.length_a   1.000
_cell.length_b   1.000
_cell.length_c   1.000
_cell.angle_alpha   90.00
_cell.angle_beta   90.00
_cell.angle_gamma   90.00
#
_symmetry.space_group_name_H-M   'P 1'
#
loop_
_entity.id
_entity.type
_entity.pdbx_description
1 polymer ?
#
loop_
_entity_poly.entity_id
_entity_poly.type
_entity_poly.pdbx_seq_one_letter_code
_entity_poly.pdbx_strand_id
1 'polypeptide(L)'
;MAFAISAGALILDQPASRLMRRAVAVHFGMSLVVAPMVWVTDQFSPAIWLFVLLAGLVDLPILALALGRIDSPRAVKLLHMVVVSSVAGPIAGLFLWSALNITIVEWRALAVAGSHPYCVQVPKDYLGRYKAVSRWADLAGLRMHTPFTNGGGSTDYQFAFHAVLVVRKGGWDQFYNWSYFAQSFVPVSERAINGLALSADCEPIVAFFDELNR
;
A
#
# COMPACT_ATOMS: atom_id res chain seq x y z
N MET A 1 -18.24 37.51 -4.12
CA MET A 1 -17.19 36.48 -4.31
C MET A 1 -15.90 37.14 -4.79
N ALA A 2 -15.16 37.84 -3.93
CA ALA A 2 -13.94 38.56 -4.34
C ALA A 2 -12.88 38.70 -3.23
N PHE A 3 -12.86 37.79 -2.23
CA PHE A 3 -12.01 37.97 -1.05
C PHE A 3 -11.16 36.76 -0.62
N ALA A 4 -11.08 35.69 -1.43
CA ALA A 4 -10.31 34.49 -1.05
C ALA A 4 -9.00 34.28 -1.84
N ILE A 5 -8.67 35.13 -2.82
CA ILE A 5 -7.49 34.92 -3.70
C ILE A 5 -6.27 35.76 -3.26
N SER A 6 -6.44 36.73 -2.35
CA SER A 6 -5.38 37.69 -2.03
C SER A 6 -4.43 37.28 -0.91
N ALA A 7 -4.63 36.14 -0.23
CA ALA A 7 -3.72 35.68 0.81
C ALA A 7 -2.51 34.90 0.27
N GLY A 8 -2.66 34.24 -0.90
CA GLY A 8 -1.59 33.44 -1.51
C GLY A 8 -0.57 34.26 -2.32
N ALA A 9 -0.91 35.49 -2.70
CA ALA A 9 -0.07 36.36 -3.52
C ALA A 9 0.88 37.26 -2.71
N LEU A 10 0.66 37.41 -1.40
CA LEU A 10 1.43 38.30 -0.52
C LEU A 10 2.56 37.62 0.25
N ILE A 11 2.79 36.32 0.05
CA ILE A 11 3.93 35.55 0.62
C ILE A 11 4.95 35.24 -0.49
N LEU A 12 5.19 36.21 -1.39
CA LEU A 12 5.99 35.98 -2.60
C LEU A 12 7.19 36.92 -2.77
N ASP A 13 7.65 37.60 -1.71
CA ASP A 13 8.86 38.41 -1.77
C ASP A 13 9.93 37.94 -0.78
N GLN A 14 10.77 37.01 -1.26
CA GLN A 14 12.11 36.66 -0.75
C GLN A 14 12.34 35.72 0.47
N PRO A 15 11.38 35.28 1.31
CA PRO A 15 11.60 34.19 2.27
C PRO A 15 11.19 32.81 1.73
N ALA A 16 10.32 32.75 0.71
CA ALA A 16 9.75 31.49 0.21
C ALA A 16 10.81 30.53 -0.35
N SER A 17 11.84 31.03 -1.06
CA SER A 17 12.93 30.20 -1.60
C SER A 17 13.81 29.58 -0.51
N ARG A 18 14.05 30.32 0.59
CA ARG A 18 14.78 29.81 1.76
C ARG A 18 13.95 28.78 2.52
N LEU A 19 12.65 29.02 2.68
CA LEU A 19 11.75 28.12 3.38
C LEU A 19 11.54 26.81 2.61
N MET A 20 11.50 26.90 1.27
CA MET A 20 11.43 25.77 0.35
C MET A 20 12.73 24.96 0.31
N ARG A 21 13.91 25.61 0.26
CA ARG A 21 15.22 24.93 0.42
C ARG A 21 15.29 24.18 1.75
N ARG A 22 14.81 24.80 2.85
CA ARG A 22 14.75 24.17 4.16
C ARG A 22 13.77 22.99 4.18
N ALA A 23 12.59 23.13 3.58
CA ALA A 23 11.60 22.06 3.50
C ALA A 23 12.12 20.85 2.72
N VAL A 24 12.81 21.06 1.58
CA VAL A 24 13.40 19.97 0.79
C VAL A 24 14.58 19.33 1.52
N ALA A 25 15.46 20.13 2.14
CA ALA A 25 16.56 19.59 2.94
C ALA A 25 16.07 18.81 4.16
N VAL A 26 14.98 19.26 4.79
CA VAL A 26 14.31 18.55 5.90
C VAL A 26 13.65 17.28 5.39
N HIS A 27 12.96 17.30 4.24
CA HIS A 27 12.35 16.13 3.64
C HIS A 27 13.42 15.07 3.32
N PHE A 28 14.47 15.45 2.60
CA PHE A 28 15.59 14.57 2.26
C PHE A 28 16.32 14.05 3.50
N GLY A 29 16.59 14.92 4.48
CA GLY A 29 17.19 14.53 5.75
C GLY A 29 16.31 13.57 6.55
N MET A 30 14.99 13.81 6.60
CA MET A 30 14.03 12.92 7.25
C MET A 30 13.97 11.57 6.53
N SER A 31 13.95 11.54 5.19
CA SER A 31 14.03 10.31 4.40
C SER A 31 15.33 9.53 4.67
N LEU A 32 16.46 10.22 4.81
CA LEU A 32 17.76 9.64 5.16
C LEU A 32 17.87 9.15 6.60
N VAL A 33 17.04 9.64 7.53
CA VAL A 33 17.00 9.18 8.94
C VAL A 33 16.00 8.05 9.10
N VAL A 34 14.83 8.15 8.48
CA VAL A 34 13.79 7.12 8.51
C VAL A 34 14.28 5.85 7.82
N ALA A 35 15.03 5.94 6.72
CA ALA A 35 15.58 4.77 6.03
C ALA A 35 16.46 3.85 6.93
N PRO A 36 17.50 4.36 7.61
CA PRO A 36 18.31 3.56 8.53
C PRO A 36 17.58 3.24 9.83
N MET A 37 16.67 4.10 10.32
CA MET A 37 15.88 3.78 11.52
C MET A 37 14.97 2.57 11.26
N VAL A 38 14.36 2.48 10.07
CA VAL A 38 13.54 1.33 9.68
C VAL A 38 14.39 0.10 9.33
N TRP A 39 15.61 0.29 8.79
CA TRP A 39 16.61 -0.76 8.60
C TRP A 39 17.01 -1.43 9.93
N VAL A 40 17.23 -0.65 10.99
CA VAL A 40 17.62 -1.16 12.32
C VAL A 40 16.46 -1.88 13.02
N THR A 41 15.21 -1.61 12.65
CA THR A 41 14.02 -2.28 13.18
C THR A 41 13.63 -3.59 12.45
N ASP A 42 14.56 -4.20 11.71
CA ASP A 42 14.50 -5.60 11.21
C ASP A 42 13.38 -5.95 10.21
N GLN A 43 12.77 -4.97 9.55
CA GLN A 43 11.86 -5.22 8.42
C GLN A 43 12.56 -4.87 7.11
N PHE A 44 13.24 -5.86 6.52
CA PHE A 44 13.80 -5.81 5.17
C PHE A 44 12.67 -5.71 4.12
N SER A 45 11.96 -4.58 4.07
CA SER A 45 10.91 -4.33 3.09
C SER A 45 11.53 -3.63 1.86
N PRO A 46 11.60 -4.29 0.69
CA PRO A 46 12.09 -3.67 -0.54
C PRO A 46 11.28 -2.42 -0.95
N ALA A 47 10.05 -2.26 -0.41
CA ALA A 47 9.24 -1.06 -0.59
C ALA A 47 9.85 0.20 0.06
N ILE A 48 10.60 0.06 1.17
CA ILE A 48 11.27 1.18 1.83
C ILE A 48 12.42 1.67 0.97
N TRP A 49 13.22 0.76 0.43
CA TRP A 49 14.31 1.11 -0.49
C TRP A 49 13.80 1.74 -1.78
N LEU A 50 12.70 1.21 -2.32
CA LEU A 50 12.03 1.83 -3.45
C LEU A 50 11.52 3.24 -3.11
N PHE A 51 10.91 3.44 -1.93
CA PHE A 51 10.46 4.76 -1.48
C PHE A 51 11.63 5.75 -1.32
N VAL A 52 12.74 5.32 -0.71
CA VAL A 52 13.95 6.15 -0.53
C VAL A 52 14.60 6.47 -1.87
N LEU A 53 14.65 5.51 -2.81
CA LEU A 53 15.16 5.73 -4.16
C LEU A 53 14.28 6.71 -4.94
N LEU A 54 12.96 6.56 -4.86
CA LEU A 54 12.01 7.49 -5.50
C LEU A 54 12.08 8.89 -4.87
N ALA A 55 12.14 8.99 -3.56
CA ALA A 55 12.33 10.25 -2.84
C ALA A 55 13.66 10.91 -3.23
N GLY A 56 14.75 10.14 -3.30
CA GLY A 56 16.06 10.62 -3.72
C GLY A 56 16.08 11.10 -5.19
N LEU A 57 15.47 10.35 -6.11
CA LEU A 57 15.35 10.73 -7.53
C LEU A 57 14.56 12.02 -7.72
N VAL A 58 13.63 12.29 -6.82
CA VAL A 58 12.82 13.51 -6.79
C VAL A 58 13.60 14.67 -6.16
N ASP A 59 14.18 14.45 -4.99
CA ASP A 59 14.77 15.51 -4.15
C ASP A 59 16.15 15.95 -4.66
N LEU A 60 16.96 15.06 -5.25
CA LEU A 60 18.31 15.38 -5.72
C LEU A 60 18.32 16.41 -6.87
N PRO A 61 17.47 16.31 -7.92
CA PRO A 61 17.34 17.37 -8.92
C PRO A 61 16.87 18.69 -8.34
N ILE A 62 15.97 18.65 -7.33
CA ILE A 62 15.48 19.85 -6.65
C ILE A 62 16.62 20.52 -5.85
N LEU A 63 17.44 19.73 -5.14
CA LEU A 63 18.61 20.24 -4.42
C LEU A 63 19.67 20.81 -5.37
N ALA A 64 19.92 20.12 -6.48
CA ALA A 64 20.88 20.53 -7.51
C ALA A 64 20.45 21.83 -8.22
N LEU A 65 19.16 21.95 -8.57
CA LEU A 65 18.60 23.18 -9.14
C LEU A 65 18.55 24.31 -8.11
N ALA A 66 18.25 23.99 -6.84
CA ALA A 66 18.22 24.98 -5.78
C ALA A 66 19.61 25.56 -5.48
N LEU A 67 20.72 24.85 -5.76
CA LEU A 67 22.10 25.36 -5.64
C LEU A 67 22.42 26.47 -6.66
N GLY A 68 21.74 26.50 -7.81
CA GLY A 68 21.79 27.61 -8.77
C GLY A 68 20.92 28.81 -8.35
N ARG A 69 21.27 30.02 -8.80
CA ARG A 69 20.35 31.17 -8.69
C ARG A 69 19.18 30.98 -9.65
N ILE A 70 18.04 30.53 -9.13
CA ILE A 70 16.79 30.51 -9.87
C ILE A 70 16.13 31.88 -9.71
N ASP A 71 16.48 32.80 -10.59
CA ASP A 71 15.98 34.19 -10.51
C ASP A 71 14.64 34.39 -11.23
N SER A 72 14.12 33.37 -11.93
CA SER A 72 12.84 33.49 -12.64
C SER A 72 11.65 33.00 -11.79
N PRO A 73 10.58 33.82 -11.62
CA PRO A 73 9.36 33.42 -10.92
C PRO A 73 8.68 32.19 -11.53
N ARG A 74 8.80 32.00 -12.86
CA ARG A 74 8.26 30.83 -13.56
C ARG A 74 9.00 29.55 -13.17
N ALA A 75 10.32 29.59 -13.04
CA ALA A 75 11.12 28.44 -12.64
C ALA A 75 10.87 28.06 -11.17
N VAL A 76 10.67 29.03 -10.27
CA VAL A 76 10.28 28.77 -8.87
C VAL A 76 8.89 28.11 -8.79
N LYS A 77 7.94 28.55 -9.60
CA LYS A 77 6.59 27.96 -9.67
C LYS A 77 6.63 26.52 -10.20
N LEU A 78 7.41 26.28 -11.26
CA LEU A 78 7.62 24.94 -11.82
C LEU A 78 8.28 24.00 -10.80
N LEU A 79 9.33 24.47 -10.10
CA LEU A 79 10.00 23.68 -9.08
C LEU A 79 9.05 23.32 -7.93
N HIS A 80 8.23 24.26 -7.45
CA HIS A 80 7.19 23.99 -6.46
C HIS A 80 6.18 22.95 -6.94
N MET A 81 5.69 23.06 -8.18
CA MET A 81 4.78 22.07 -8.75
C MET A 81 5.43 20.69 -8.78
N VAL A 82 6.69 20.59 -9.21
CA VAL A 82 7.43 19.32 -9.23
C VAL A 82 7.53 18.74 -7.82
N VAL A 83 8.00 19.51 -6.83
CA VAL A 83 8.15 19.05 -5.42
C VAL A 83 6.83 18.58 -4.83
N VAL A 84 5.76 19.36 -5.02
CA VAL A 84 4.45 19.00 -4.47
C VAL A 84 3.90 17.78 -5.19
N SER A 85 4.01 17.73 -6.52
CA SER A 85 3.52 16.59 -7.32
C SER A 85 4.28 15.30 -7.04
N SER A 86 5.57 15.38 -6.72
CA SER A 86 6.43 14.22 -6.50
C SER A 86 6.27 13.61 -5.11
N VAL A 87 5.75 14.36 -4.14
CA VAL A 87 5.39 13.84 -2.82
C VAL A 87 3.91 13.49 -2.75
N ALA A 88 3.03 14.44 -3.12
CA ALA A 88 1.58 14.24 -3.03
C ALA A 88 1.08 13.23 -4.06
N GLY A 89 1.69 13.18 -5.26
CA GLY A 89 1.29 12.28 -6.34
C GLY A 89 1.43 10.80 -5.96
N PRO A 90 2.61 10.31 -5.54
CA PRO A 90 2.78 8.93 -5.12
C PRO A 90 1.91 8.55 -3.92
N ILE A 91 1.75 9.44 -2.93
CA ILE A 91 0.87 9.21 -1.77
C ILE A 91 -0.57 9.03 -2.26
N ALA A 92 -1.09 9.99 -3.05
CA ALA A 92 -2.44 9.92 -3.60
C ALA A 92 -2.62 8.67 -4.47
N GLY A 93 -1.64 8.33 -5.30
CA GLY A 93 -1.63 7.12 -6.12
C GLY A 93 -1.69 5.84 -5.29
N LEU A 94 -0.94 5.78 -4.18
CA LEU A 94 -0.94 4.63 -3.27
C LEU A 94 -2.29 4.47 -2.54
N PHE A 95 -2.88 5.56 -2.05
CA PHE A 95 -4.20 5.54 -1.44
C PHE A 95 -5.30 5.17 -2.44
N LEU A 96 -5.22 5.71 -3.66
CA LEU A 96 -6.14 5.36 -4.73
C LEU A 96 -6.02 3.89 -5.11
N TRP A 97 -4.80 3.39 -5.32
CA TRP A 97 -4.54 1.96 -5.58
C TRP A 97 -5.09 1.09 -4.44
N SER A 98 -4.82 1.47 -3.18
CA SER A 98 -5.28 0.74 -2.01
C SER A 98 -6.81 0.62 -1.96
N ALA A 99 -7.53 1.69 -2.31
CA ALA A 99 -8.99 1.71 -2.38
C ALA A 99 -9.51 0.87 -3.55
N LEU A 100 -8.94 1.04 -4.75
CA LEU A 100 -9.32 0.28 -5.94
C LEU A 100 -9.05 -1.22 -5.79
N ASN A 101 -8.02 -1.60 -5.02
CA ASN A 101 -7.68 -2.99 -4.78
C ASN A 101 -8.82 -3.79 -4.14
N ILE A 102 -9.72 -3.15 -3.39
CA ILE A 102 -10.88 -3.83 -2.79
C ILE A 102 -11.74 -4.48 -3.88
N THR A 103 -12.11 -3.72 -4.90
CA THR A 103 -12.92 -4.20 -6.03
C THR A 103 -12.21 -5.28 -6.83
N ILE A 104 -10.88 -5.19 -6.97
CA ILE A 104 -10.09 -6.24 -7.65
C ILE A 104 -10.15 -7.54 -6.84
N VAL A 105 -9.97 -7.48 -5.53
CA VAL A 105 -10.04 -8.65 -4.64
C VAL A 105 -11.42 -9.29 -4.71
N GLU A 106 -12.48 -8.50 -4.61
CA GLU A 106 -13.86 -8.96 -4.74
C GLU A 106 -14.08 -9.69 -6.05
N TRP A 107 -13.78 -9.04 -7.18
CA TRP A 107 -13.99 -9.60 -8.50
C TRP A 107 -13.23 -10.91 -8.70
N ARG A 108 -11.99 -10.99 -8.20
CA ARG A 108 -11.16 -12.20 -8.27
C ARG A 108 -11.65 -13.30 -7.35
N ALA A 109 -12.14 -12.98 -6.16
CA ALA A 109 -12.77 -13.94 -5.27
C ALA A 109 -14.01 -14.57 -5.92
N LEU A 110 -14.88 -13.74 -6.50
CA LEU A 110 -16.05 -14.20 -7.25
C LEU A 110 -15.66 -15.10 -8.43
N ALA A 111 -14.63 -14.71 -9.20
CA ALA A 111 -14.14 -15.50 -10.33
C ALA A 111 -13.61 -16.89 -9.91
N VAL A 112 -12.95 -17.00 -8.75
CA VAL A 112 -12.42 -18.28 -8.23
C VAL A 112 -13.50 -19.13 -7.56
N ALA A 113 -14.41 -18.50 -6.82
CA ALA A 113 -15.51 -19.19 -6.14
C ALA A 113 -16.57 -19.72 -7.13
N GLY A 114 -16.85 -18.95 -8.18
CA GLY A 114 -17.95 -19.24 -9.10
C GLY A 114 -19.28 -19.26 -8.35
N SER A 115 -20.03 -20.36 -8.46
CA SER A 115 -21.30 -20.56 -7.76
C SER A 115 -21.17 -21.18 -6.36
N HIS A 116 -19.95 -21.43 -5.89
CA HIS A 116 -19.73 -22.12 -4.61
C HIS A 116 -19.78 -21.12 -3.44
N PRO A 117 -20.25 -21.55 -2.26
CA PRO A 117 -20.14 -20.75 -1.05
C PRO A 117 -18.68 -20.41 -0.76
N TYR A 118 -18.41 -19.17 -0.38
CA TYR A 118 -17.06 -18.71 -0.08
C TYR A 118 -17.07 -17.66 1.04
N CYS A 119 -15.91 -17.44 1.63
CA CYS A 119 -15.66 -16.31 2.52
C CYS A 119 -14.21 -15.86 2.38
N VAL A 120 -13.93 -14.63 2.78
CA VAL A 120 -12.57 -14.06 2.76
C VAL A 120 -12.14 -13.76 4.18
N GLN A 121 -10.89 -14.11 4.49
CA GLN A 121 -10.26 -13.83 5.77
C GLN A 121 -8.92 -13.12 5.57
N VAL A 122 -8.58 -12.19 6.46
CA VAL A 122 -7.34 -11.40 6.44
C VAL A 122 -6.51 -11.70 7.69
N PRO A 123 -5.19 -11.48 7.67
CA PRO A 123 -4.34 -11.71 8.84
C PRO A 123 -4.86 -11.02 10.11
N LYS A 124 -4.69 -11.72 11.23
CA LYS A 124 -4.82 -11.18 12.58
C LYS A 124 -3.43 -10.85 13.14
N ASP A 125 -3.37 -10.38 14.38
CA ASP A 125 -2.15 -9.95 15.09
C ASP A 125 -1.08 -11.06 15.30
N TYR A 126 -1.36 -12.31 14.91
CA TYR A 126 -0.49 -13.47 15.13
C TYR A 126 -0.29 -14.28 13.86
N LEU A 127 0.87 -14.93 13.74
CA LEU A 127 1.22 -15.79 12.61
C LEU A 127 0.21 -16.92 12.43
N GLY A 128 -0.19 -17.17 11.18
CA GLY A 128 -1.16 -18.23 10.81
C GLY A 128 -2.61 -17.95 11.22
N ARG A 129 -2.89 -16.95 12.05
CA ARG A 129 -4.25 -16.59 12.43
C ARG A 129 -4.86 -15.62 11.45
N TYR A 130 -6.08 -15.92 11.04
CA TYR A 130 -6.87 -15.05 10.19
C TYR A 130 -8.12 -14.61 10.95
N LYS A 131 -8.77 -13.59 10.44
CA LYS A 131 -10.10 -13.18 10.86
C LYS A 131 -10.97 -13.02 9.63
N ALA A 132 -12.25 -13.34 9.76
CA ALA A 132 -13.23 -13.02 8.74
C ALA A 132 -13.14 -11.53 8.37
N VAL A 133 -13.24 -11.23 7.08
CA VAL A 133 -13.47 -9.87 6.61
C VAL A 133 -14.86 -9.45 7.08
N SER A 134 -14.94 -8.41 7.91
CA SER A 134 -16.20 -7.89 8.44
C SER A 134 -16.59 -6.53 7.85
N ARG A 135 -15.69 -5.92 7.08
CA ARG A 135 -15.93 -4.67 6.36
C ARG A 135 -15.07 -4.60 5.12
N TRP A 136 -15.58 -3.95 4.07
CA TRP A 136 -14.86 -3.68 2.82
C TRP A 136 -13.47 -3.10 3.03
N ALA A 137 -13.35 -2.20 4.01
CA ALA A 137 -12.11 -1.50 4.28
C ALA A 137 -10.99 -2.42 4.79
N ASP A 138 -11.28 -3.66 5.22
CA ASP A 138 -10.28 -4.66 5.58
C ASP A 138 -9.54 -5.22 4.35
N LEU A 139 -10.14 -5.13 3.15
CA LEU A 139 -9.57 -5.58 1.87
C LEU A 139 -8.74 -4.50 1.15
N ALA A 140 -8.59 -3.33 1.77
CA ALA A 140 -7.77 -2.27 1.22
C ALA A 140 -6.32 -2.76 1.08
N GLY A 141 -5.64 -2.37 0.01
CA GLY A 141 -4.26 -2.82 -0.26
C GLY A 141 -3.30 -2.52 0.90
N LEU A 142 -3.46 -1.35 1.54
CA LEU A 142 -2.72 -0.91 2.73
C LEU A 142 -3.25 -1.48 4.06
N ARG A 143 -4.14 -2.47 4.04
CA ARG A 143 -4.61 -3.17 5.25
C ARG A 143 -4.33 -4.66 5.23
N MET A 144 -4.27 -5.25 4.05
CA MET A 144 -3.90 -6.66 3.85
C MET A 144 -2.38 -6.86 3.97
N HIS A 145 -1.83 -6.53 5.13
CA HIS A 145 -0.42 -6.74 5.46
C HIS A 145 -0.19 -8.11 6.09
N THR A 146 0.91 -8.77 5.72
CA THR A 146 1.37 -10.00 6.39
C THR A 146 2.19 -9.61 7.61
N PRO A 147 1.80 -10.00 8.84
CA PRO A 147 2.46 -9.53 10.06
C PRO A 147 3.91 -10.06 10.23
N PHE A 148 4.32 -11.08 9.49
CA PHE A 148 5.66 -11.66 9.57
C PHE A 148 6.14 -12.06 8.17
N THR A 149 7.15 -11.37 7.64
CA THR A 149 7.62 -11.51 6.26
C THR A 149 8.72 -12.56 6.13
N ASN A 150 8.53 -13.54 5.25
CA ASN A 150 9.41 -13.69 4.10
C ASN A 150 8.55 -13.78 2.84
N GLY A 151 9.10 -13.21 1.77
CA GLY A 151 8.40 -12.67 0.61
C GLY A 151 7.34 -13.57 -0.04
N GLY A 152 6.27 -12.92 -0.50
CA GLY A 152 5.37 -13.46 -1.52
C GLY A 152 6.18 -13.87 -2.75
N GLY A 153 6.39 -15.17 -2.89
CA GLY A 153 7.15 -15.80 -3.95
C GLY A 153 7.14 -17.32 -3.79
N SER A 154 7.35 -18.03 -4.88
CA SER A 154 7.22 -19.49 -5.07
C SER A 154 8.14 -20.37 -4.19
N THR A 155 8.84 -19.82 -3.20
CA THR A 155 9.88 -20.53 -2.44
C THR A 155 9.44 -20.76 -0.99
N ASP A 156 8.83 -21.93 -0.76
CA ASP A 156 8.76 -22.83 0.42
C ASP A 156 8.74 -22.34 1.88
N TYR A 157 8.77 -21.05 2.18
CA TYR A 157 8.50 -20.51 3.51
C TYR A 157 7.56 -19.29 3.43
N GLN A 158 6.30 -19.53 3.08
CA GLN A 158 5.25 -18.53 3.20
C GLN A 158 4.76 -18.51 4.65
N PHE A 159 5.18 -17.49 5.41
CA PHE A 159 4.84 -17.35 6.83
C PHE A 159 3.46 -16.74 7.09
N ALA A 160 2.85 -16.09 6.09
CA ALA A 160 1.46 -15.61 6.12
C ALA A 160 0.99 -15.22 4.71
N PHE A 161 -0.32 -15.13 4.52
CA PHE A 161 -0.97 -14.65 3.29
C PHE A 161 -1.60 -13.28 3.48
N HIS A 162 -1.61 -12.44 2.44
CA HIS A 162 -2.23 -11.10 2.50
C HIS A 162 -3.74 -11.17 2.75
N ALA A 163 -4.39 -12.16 2.15
CA ALA A 163 -5.75 -12.59 2.42
C ALA A 163 -5.86 -14.06 2.00
N VAL A 164 -6.83 -14.75 2.57
CA VAL A 164 -7.19 -16.12 2.23
C VAL A 164 -8.65 -16.12 1.81
N LEU A 165 -8.90 -16.68 0.63
CA LEU A 165 -10.22 -17.02 0.16
C LEU A 165 -10.47 -18.49 0.51
N VAL A 166 -11.57 -18.75 1.21
CA VAL A 166 -12.05 -20.08 1.53
C VAL A 166 -13.24 -20.36 0.62
N VAL A 167 -13.18 -21.43 -0.17
CA VAL A 167 -14.28 -21.84 -1.05
C VAL A 167 -14.71 -23.26 -0.66
N ARG A 168 -16.00 -23.45 -0.37
CA ARG A 168 -16.54 -24.75 0.01
C ARG A 168 -16.97 -25.54 -1.23
N LYS A 169 -16.25 -26.62 -1.55
CA LYS A 169 -16.53 -27.51 -2.69
C LYS A 169 -16.64 -28.96 -2.24
N GLY A 170 -17.75 -29.61 -2.57
CA GLY A 170 -17.95 -31.03 -2.23
C GLY A 170 -17.90 -31.35 -0.74
N GLY A 171 -18.29 -30.41 0.12
CA GLY A 171 -18.28 -30.55 1.58
C GLY A 171 -16.92 -30.24 2.24
N TRP A 172 -15.91 -29.85 1.47
CA TRP A 172 -14.58 -29.52 1.98
C TRP A 172 -14.19 -28.08 1.64
N ASP A 173 -13.42 -27.46 2.52
CA ASP A 173 -12.93 -26.11 2.35
C ASP A 173 -11.61 -26.11 1.55
N GLN A 174 -11.60 -25.38 0.45
CA GLN A 174 -10.43 -25.15 -0.38
C GLN A 174 -9.87 -23.75 -0.11
N PHE A 175 -8.57 -23.67 0.11
CA PHE A 175 -7.89 -22.43 0.47
C PHE A 175 -7.12 -21.85 -0.73
N TYR A 176 -7.28 -20.56 -0.92
CA TYR A 176 -6.56 -19.78 -1.92
C TYR A 176 -5.96 -18.54 -1.28
N ASN A 177 -4.74 -18.16 -1.63
CA ASN A 177 -4.10 -16.96 -1.11
C ASN A 177 -4.13 -15.81 -2.12
N TRP A 178 -4.33 -14.59 -1.62
CA TRP A 178 -4.20 -13.39 -2.43
C TRP A 178 -2.73 -13.14 -2.78
N SER A 179 -2.43 -13.04 -4.08
CA SER A 179 -1.11 -12.68 -4.60
C SER A 179 -1.17 -11.32 -5.26
N TYR A 180 -0.43 -10.34 -4.72
CA TYR A 180 -0.29 -9.03 -5.34
C TYR A 180 0.41 -9.08 -6.70
N PHE A 181 1.30 -10.05 -6.92
CA PHE A 181 1.96 -10.24 -8.21
C PHE A 181 1.00 -10.76 -9.26
N ALA A 182 0.21 -11.80 -8.93
CA ALA A 182 -0.75 -12.38 -9.87
C ALA A 182 -2.04 -11.56 -9.98
N GLN A 183 -2.28 -10.62 -9.05
CA GLN A 183 -3.54 -9.88 -8.91
C GLN A 183 -4.74 -10.84 -8.88
N SER A 184 -4.61 -11.95 -8.14
CA SER A 184 -5.59 -13.03 -8.07
C SER A 184 -5.40 -13.89 -6.82
N PHE A 185 -6.43 -14.65 -6.48
CA PHE A 185 -6.34 -15.78 -5.56
C PHE A 185 -5.72 -16.99 -6.26
N VAL A 186 -4.68 -17.56 -5.66
CA VAL A 186 -3.98 -18.75 -6.17
C VAL A 186 -4.12 -19.91 -5.17
N PRO A 187 -4.21 -21.17 -5.62
CA PRO A 187 -4.38 -22.31 -4.71
C PRO A 187 -3.24 -22.42 -3.70
N VAL A 188 -3.59 -22.69 -2.44
CA VAL A 188 -2.60 -22.96 -1.39
C VAL A 188 -2.22 -24.44 -1.39
N SER A 189 -0.94 -24.75 -1.28
CA SER A 189 -0.46 -26.13 -1.18
C SER A 189 -0.77 -26.75 0.19
N GLU A 190 -0.93 -28.07 0.25
CA GLU A 190 -1.15 -28.79 1.53
C GLU A 190 -0.02 -28.52 2.54
N ARG A 191 1.22 -28.39 2.05
CA ARG A 191 2.38 -28.03 2.89
C ARG A 191 2.15 -26.69 3.59
N ALA A 192 1.65 -25.68 2.87
CA ALA A 192 1.41 -24.36 3.43
C ALA A 192 0.17 -24.34 4.34
N ILE A 193 -0.89 -25.09 4.00
CA ILE A 193 -2.06 -25.27 4.89
C ILE A 193 -1.61 -25.83 6.23
N ASN A 194 -0.82 -26.92 6.21
CA ASN A 194 -0.33 -27.56 7.43
C ASN A 194 0.69 -26.70 8.17
N GLY A 195 1.63 -26.07 7.45
CA GLY A 195 2.67 -25.23 8.04
C GLY A 195 2.14 -23.96 8.73
N LEU A 196 1.02 -23.42 8.24
CA LEU A 196 0.35 -22.26 8.83
C LEU A 196 -0.80 -22.62 9.77
N ALA A 197 -1.12 -23.92 9.91
CA ALA A 197 -2.32 -24.41 10.58
C ALA A 197 -3.58 -23.67 10.09
N LEU A 198 -3.71 -23.51 8.77
CA LEU A 198 -4.74 -22.69 8.16
C LEU A 198 -6.12 -23.33 8.38
N SER A 199 -7.02 -22.58 9.01
CA SER A 199 -8.43 -22.92 9.20
C SER A 199 -9.34 -21.90 8.52
N ALA A 200 -10.57 -22.33 8.23
CA ALA A 200 -11.65 -21.42 7.86
C ALA A 200 -12.22 -20.77 9.12
N ASP A 201 -11.79 -19.54 9.39
CA ASP A 201 -12.27 -18.74 10.55
C ASP A 201 -13.45 -17.83 10.16
N CYS A 202 -14.13 -18.18 9.06
CA CYS A 202 -15.33 -17.56 8.53
C CYS A 202 -16.24 -18.65 7.97
N GLU A 203 -17.55 -18.40 7.90
CA GLU A 203 -18.50 -19.33 7.28
C GLU A 203 -18.62 -19.02 5.78
N PRO A 204 -18.28 -19.97 4.89
CA PRO A 204 -18.51 -19.85 3.46
C PRO A 204 -20.01 -19.76 3.15
N ILE A 205 -20.43 -18.65 2.59
CA ILE A 205 -21.82 -18.40 2.19
C ILE A 205 -21.91 -18.10 0.70
N VAL A 206 -23.10 -18.29 0.13
CA VAL A 206 -23.38 -17.80 -1.23
C VAL A 206 -23.45 -16.27 -1.17
N ALA A 207 -22.86 -15.60 -2.15
CA ALA A 207 -22.90 -14.14 -2.28
C ALA A 207 -22.31 -13.37 -1.06
N PHE A 208 -21.18 -13.83 -0.53
CA PHE A 208 -20.49 -13.23 0.62
C PHE A 208 -20.34 -11.70 0.55
N PHE A 209 -19.99 -11.15 -0.62
CA PHE A 209 -19.81 -9.70 -0.76
C PHE A 209 -21.11 -8.90 -0.73
N ASP A 210 -22.23 -9.50 -1.13
CA ASP A 210 -23.55 -8.87 -1.05
C ASP A 210 -23.97 -8.75 0.43
N GLU A 211 -23.74 -9.79 1.22
CA GLU A 211 -24.03 -9.77 2.67
C GLU A 211 -23.07 -8.85 3.44
N LEU A 212 -21.82 -8.74 3.01
CA LEU A 212 -20.84 -7.80 3.58
C LEU A 212 -21.25 -6.32 3.38
N ASN A 213 -22.10 -6.03 2.39
CA ASN A 213 -22.55 -4.69 2.04
C ASN A 213 -23.90 -4.30 2.68
N ARG A 214 -24.51 -5.20 3.45
CA ARG A 214 -25.81 -5.01 4.08
C ARG A 214 -25.71 -4.37 5.46
#